data_AF-A0A522A2V9-F1
#
_entry.id   AF-A0A522A2V9-F1
#
_cell.length_a   1.000
_cell.length_b   1.000
_cell.length_c   1.000
_cell.angle_alpha   90.00
_cell.angle_beta   90.00
_cell.angle_gamma   90.00
#
_symmetry.space_group_name_H-M   'P 1'
#
loop_
_entity.id
_entity.type
_entity.pdbx_description
1 polymer ?
#
loop_
_entity_poly.entity_id
_entity_poly.type
_entity_poly.pdbx_seq_one_letter_code
_entity_poly.pdbx_strand_id
1 'polypeptide(L)'
;MPPSRAVAAAGGQSALHGQRGDGWNSGGTQVDGWRGFAGLRRRHRAGSATRVSTPVPVSNETVAQLCPACGLCCNGVLFGDVELRRGDDAKLLTSVGLELFRKGSRQAFTQPCACFDGKLCRIYADRPKRCATFECGLLKRVQDGEMKPALALRKIAETRRQADRVLQLLRSLGDVNETLPLNKRYAAVSAQPIDLSADKAEVERRGELMLAVAKLMELLERDFLK
;
A
#
# COMPACT_ATOMS: atom_id res chain seq x y z
N MET A 1 27.64 25.30 54.87
CA MET A 1 27.56 24.30 55.97
C MET A 1 26.10 24.06 56.31
N PRO A 2 25.71 22.81 56.63
CA PRO A 2 24.40 22.21 56.34
C PRO A 2 23.58 21.98 57.64
N PRO A 3 22.49 21.18 57.68
CA PRO A 3 22.46 19.73 57.42
C PRO A 3 21.39 19.35 56.37
N SER A 4 21.61 18.50 55.37
CA SER A 4 21.87 17.04 55.39
C SER A 4 20.85 16.22 56.20
N ARG A 5 19.90 15.60 55.48
CA ARG A 5 19.40 14.27 55.86
C ARG A 5 18.99 13.46 54.62
N ALA A 6 19.80 12.45 54.34
CA ALA A 6 19.52 11.35 53.42
C ALA A 6 19.13 10.12 54.24
N VAL A 7 18.13 9.35 53.78
CA VAL A 7 17.83 7.92 54.05
C VAL A 7 16.76 7.53 53.01
N ALA A 8 16.67 6.37 52.37
CA ALA A 8 17.56 5.29 51.97
C ALA A 8 16.73 4.44 50.97
N ALA A 9 17.42 3.62 50.19
CA ALA A 9 16.88 2.78 49.13
C ALA A 9 16.06 1.58 49.62
N ALA A 10 15.09 1.17 48.82
CA ALA A 10 14.67 -0.21 48.55
C ALA A 10 13.91 -0.14 47.20
N GLY A 11 14.29 -0.83 46.13
CA GLY A 11 14.52 -2.27 46.06
C GLY A 11 13.28 -2.89 45.41
N GLY A 12 13.36 -3.23 44.12
CA GLY A 12 12.21 -3.81 43.40
C GLY A 12 12.45 -3.99 41.91
N GLN A 13 13.44 -4.81 41.52
CA GLN A 13 13.41 -5.46 40.22
C GLN A 13 12.30 -6.53 40.27
N SER A 14 11.41 -6.55 39.30
CA SER A 14 10.75 -7.80 38.90
C SER A 14 10.39 -7.74 37.43
N ALA A 15 11.11 -8.54 36.66
CA ALA A 15 10.68 -8.99 35.35
C ALA A 15 9.43 -9.87 35.49
N LEU A 16 8.62 -9.93 34.43
CA LEU A 16 8.10 -11.16 33.80
C LEU A 16 6.66 -11.01 33.26
N HIS A 17 6.49 -11.56 32.05
CA HIS A 17 5.25 -12.01 31.39
C HIS A 17 4.34 -10.91 30.81
N GLY A 18 4.04 -10.85 29.52
CA GLY A 18 3.94 -11.92 28.53
C GLY A 18 2.50 -12.44 28.47
N GLN A 19 1.61 -11.69 27.81
CA GLN A 19 0.28 -12.13 27.36
C GLN A 19 0.07 -11.45 25.99
N ARG A 20 0.21 -12.12 24.83
CA ARG A 20 -0.55 -13.27 24.29
C ARG A 20 -2.05 -13.08 24.48
N GLY A 21 -2.64 -12.36 23.53
CA GLY A 21 -4.02 -12.52 23.11
C GLY A 21 -4.01 -13.18 21.74
N ASP A 22 -4.17 -14.49 21.74
CA ASP A 22 -4.30 -15.32 20.55
C ASP A 22 -5.66 -15.11 19.88
N GLY A 23 -5.67 -15.28 18.56
CA GLY A 23 -6.83 -15.86 17.90
C GLY A 23 -7.32 -15.10 16.69
N TRP A 24 -6.65 -15.24 15.54
CA TRP A 24 -7.37 -15.29 14.27
C TRP A 24 -6.78 -16.37 13.35
N ASN A 25 -7.71 -17.17 12.85
CA ASN A 25 -7.56 -18.51 12.31
C ASN A 25 -6.90 -18.52 10.93
N SER A 26 -6.13 -19.58 10.69
CA SER A 26 -5.45 -19.94 9.46
C SER A 26 -6.42 -20.25 8.31
N GLY A 27 -6.18 -19.64 7.15
CA GLY A 27 -6.73 -20.06 5.86
C GLY A 27 -7.47 -18.95 5.12
N GLY A 28 -6.79 -18.24 4.22
CA GLY A 28 -7.45 -17.28 3.33
C GLY A 28 -6.57 -16.08 2.97
N THR A 29 -6.20 -16.04 1.70
CA THR A 29 -5.73 -14.88 0.94
C THR A 29 -6.55 -13.61 1.30
N GLN A 30 -5.97 -12.62 1.99
CA GLN A 30 -6.63 -11.32 2.23
C GLN A 30 -5.61 -10.19 2.41
N VAL A 31 -5.63 -9.23 1.47
CA VAL A 31 -4.83 -8.00 1.51
C VAL A 31 -5.42 -7.08 2.59
N ASP A 32 -4.64 -6.71 3.60
CA ASP A 32 -5.06 -5.79 4.67
C ASP A 32 -4.73 -4.35 4.31
N GLY A 33 -5.29 -3.90 3.18
CA GLY A 33 -5.42 -2.51 2.85
C GLY A 33 -6.90 -2.24 2.64
N TRP A 34 -7.54 -1.55 3.59
CA TRP A 34 -8.89 -1.00 3.46
C TRP A 34 -10.01 -2.06 3.46
N ARG A 35 -10.60 -2.31 4.64
CA ARG A 35 -11.71 -3.25 4.79
C ARG A 35 -12.93 -2.52 5.34
N GLY A 36 -13.85 -2.15 4.44
CA GLY A 36 -15.17 -1.59 4.74
C GLY A 36 -15.84 -1.15 3.44
N PHE A 37 -17.09 -1.57 3.21
CA PHE A 37 -17.96 -1.36 2.04
C PHE A 37 -17.90 -2.41 0.91
N ALA A 38 -18.60 -3.54 1.10
CA ALA A 38 -19.01 -4.40 -0.01
C ALA A 38 -20.39 -5.07 0.23
N GLY A 39 -21.34 -4.75 -0.63
CA GLY A 39 -22.63 -5.42 -0.85
C GLY A 39 -23.35 -4.68 -1.99
N LEU A 40 -24.00 -5.26 -2.99
CA LEU A 40 -24.49 -6.60 -3.26
C LEU A 40 -24.56 -6.81 -4.81
N ARG A 41 -24.60 -8.07 -5.20
CA ARG A 41 -24.31 -8.70 -6.50
C ARG A 41 -25.36 -8.40 -7.59
N ARG A 42 -24.94 -8.29 -8.87
CA ARG A 42 -25.81 -8.48 -10.05
C ARG A 42 -25.40 -9.72 -10.83
N ARG A 43 -26.40 -10.50 -11.25
CA ARG A 43 -26.27 -11.72 -12.07
C ARG A 43 -26.06 -11.32 -13.54
N HIS A 44 -25.16 -12.00 -14.24
CA HIS A 44 -25.04 -11.90 -15.70
C HIS A 44 -25.34 -13.25 -16.37
N ARG A 45 -26.04 -13.12 -17.51
CA ARG A 45 -26.53 -14.19 -18.40
C ARG A 45 -25.41 -14.61 -19.36
N ALA A 46 -25.38 -15.91 -19.70
CA ALA A 46 -24.41 -16.51 -20.61
C ALA A 46 -24.65 -16.11 -22.08
N GLY A 47 -23.56 -15.93 -22.83
CA GLY A 47 -23.57 -15.68 -24.27
C GLY A 47 -22.26 -16.09 -24.95
N SER A 48 -22.36 -17.16 -25.73
CA SER A 48 -21.59 -17.73 -26.86
C SER A 48 -20.13 -17.34 -27.17
N ALA A 49 -19.37 -18.38 -27.52
CA ALA A 49 -17.95 -18.45 -27.82
C ALA A 49 -17.52 -17.83 -29.17
N THR A 50 -16.29 -17.31 -29.23
CA THR A 50 -15.50 -17.24 -30.47
C THR A 50 -13.98 -17.18 -30.21
N ARG A 51 -13.28 -18.10 -30.90
CA ARG A 51 -11.85 -18.17 -31.26
C ARG A 51 -10.77 -17.93 -30.19
N VAL A 52 -10.22 -19.05 -29.73
CA VAL A 52 -8.93 -19.14 -29.02
C VAL A 52 -7.81 -18.70 -29.95
N SER A 53 -7.18 -17.57 -29.62
CA SER A 53 -5.90 -17.13 -30.20
C SER A 53 -4.80 -17.56 -29.24
N THR A 54 -3.73 -18.16 -29.75
CA THR A 54 -2.56 -18.58 -28.97
C THR A 54 -1.92 -17.39 -28.22
N PRO A 55 -1.60 -17.50 -26.92
CA PRO A 55 -0.98 -16.41 -26.19
C PRO A 55 0.50 -16.28 -26.58
N VAL A 56 0.85 -15.11 -27.11
CA VAL A 56 2.23 -14.60 -27.20
C VAL A 56 2.77 -14.45 -25.75
N PRO A 57 4.06 -14.60 -25.45
CA PRO A 57 4.57 -14.36 -24.11
C PRO A 57 4.60 -12.84 -23.83
N VAL A 58 3.42 -12.29 -23.50
CA VAL A 58 3.09 -10.86 -23.37
C VAL A 58 3.54 -10.26 -22.03
N SER A 59 4.17 -11.04 -21.13
CA SER A 59 4.39 -10.62 -19.74
C SER A 59 5.47 -9.54 -19.57
N ASN A 60 6.62 -9.62 -20.25
CA ASN A 60 7.70 -8.65 -20.04
C ASN A 60 7.48 -7.31 -20.78
N GLU A 61 6.97 -7.34 -22.01
CA GLU A 61 6.78 -6.13 -22.81
C GLU A 61 5.64 -5.26 -22.25
N THR A 62 4.54 -5.88 -21.84
CA THR A 62 3.42 -5.15 -21.20
C THR A 62 3.84 -4.51 -19.89
N VAL A 63 4.65 -5.21 -19.08
CA VAL A 63 5.17 -4.62 -17.84
C VAL A 63 6.11 -3.46 -18.13
N ALA A 64 7.03 -3.62 -19.09
CA ALA A 64 7.93 -2.54 -19.52
C ALA A 64 7.17 -1.33 -20.08
N GLN A 65 5.98 -1.53 -20.65
CA GLN A 65 5.13 -0.45 -21.15
C GLN A 65 4.32 0.25 -20.04
N LEU A 66 3.72 -0.51 -19.12
CA LEU A 66 2.72 0.03 -18.19
C LEU A 66 3.30 0.44 -16.83
N CYS A 67 4.18 -0.38 -16.25
CA CYS A 67 4.67 -0.15 -14.89
C CYS A 67 5.49 1.14 -14.72
N PRO A 68 6.35 1.55 -15.69
CA PRO A 68 7.04 2.85 -15.62
C PRO A 68 6.12 4.06 -15.51
N ALA A 69 4.93 3.97 -16.11
CA ALA A 69 3.91 5.01 -16.03
C ALA A 69 3.09 4.93 -14.73
N CYS A 70 3.09 3.79 -14.04
CA CYS A 70 2.15 3.47 -12.94
C CYS A 70 2.76 3.61 -11.54
N GLY A 71 3.68 2.71 -11.16
CA GLY A 71 4.34 2.74 -9.85
C GLY A 71 3.47 2.52 -8.59
N LEU A 72 2.14 2.35 -8.70
CA LEU A 72 1.23 2.37 -7.53
C LEU A 72 1.50 1.28 -6.48
N CYS A 73 2.09 0.15 -6.87
CA CYS A 73 2.50 -0.91 -5.95
C CYS A 73 3.82 -0.63 -5.21
N CYS A 74 4.64 0.29 -5.75
CA CYS A 74 5.98 0.62 -5.25
C CYS A 74 6.05 1.98 -4.54
N ASN A 75 5.06 2.85 -4.74
CA ASN A 75 5.04 4.19 -4.16
C ASN A 75 4.18 4.30 -2.89
N GLY A 76 3.71 3.17 -2.34
CA GLY A 76 2.89 3.16 -1.12
C GLY A 76 1.41 3.49 -1.29
N VAL A 77 0.90 3.60 -2.53
CA VAL A 77 -0.54 3.83 -2.77
C VAL A 77 -1.34 2.54 -2.60
N LEU A 78 -0.92 1.44 -3.24
CA LEU A 78 -1.64 0.16 -3.16
C LEU A 78 -1.32 -0.65 -1.91
N PHE A 79 -0.06 -0.62 -1.46
CA PHE A 79 0.43 -1.47 -0.38
C PHE A 79 1.15 -0.65 0.66
N GLY A 80 0.97 -1.00 1.94
CA GLY A 80 1.71 -0.38 3.05
C GLY A 80 3.04 -1.05 3.33
N ASP A 81 3.15 -2.35 3.08
CA ASP A 81 4.34 -3.14 3.35
C ASP A 81 4.37 -4.40 2.47
N VAL A 82 5.54 -5.02 2.39
CA VAL A 82 5.76 -6.28 1.68
C VAL A 82 6.43 -7.28 2.62
N GLU A 83 5.73 -8.37 2.93
CA GLU A 83 6.32 -9.48 3.70
C GLU A 83 7.22 -10.35 2.83
N LEU A 84 8.42 -10.64 3.33
CA LEU A 84 9.32 -11.62 2.75
C LEU A 84 8.71 -13.03 2.81
N ARG A 85 9.05 -13.83 1.81
CA ARG A 85 8.71 -15.25 1.66
C ARG A 85 9.95 -16.11 1.86
N ARG A 86 9.73 -17.41 2.08
CA ARG A 86 10.81 -18.39 2.14
C ARG A 86 11.62 -18.33 0.85
N GLY A 87 12.93 -18.13 0.96
CA GLY A 87 13.86 -18.02 -0.18
C GLY A 87 14.02 -16.60 -0.74
N ASP A 88 13.44 -15.58 -0.11
CA ASP A 88 13.90 -14.20 -0.34
C ASP A 88 15.24 -13.97 0.35
N ASP A 89 16.15 -13.26 -0.32
CA ASP A 89 17.47 -12.93 0.23
C ASP A 89 17.40 -11.65 1.06
N ALA A 90 17.16 -11.81 2.36
CA ALA A 90 17.11 -10.67 3.29
C ALA A 90 18.43 -9.87 3.35
N LYS A 91 19.59 -10.50 3.12
CA LYS A 91 20.88 -9.81 3.16
C LYS A 91 21.05 -8.90 1.95
N LEU A 92 20.69 -9.41 0.76
CA LEU A 92 20.65 -8.61 -0.47
C LEU A 92 19.69 -7.43 -0.34
N LEU A 93 18.48 -7.66 0.17
CA LEU A 93 17.48 -6.60 0.31
C LEU A 93 17.96 -5.48 1.25
N THR A 94 18.60 -5.83 2.37
CA THR A 94 19.20 -4.83 3.26
C THR A 94 20.38 -4.11 2.60
N SER A 95 21.24 -4.80 1.84
CA SER A 95 22.41 -4.17 1.19
C SER A 95 22.04 -3.16 0.12
N VAL A 96 20.85 -3.27 -0.48
CA VAL A 96 20.31 -2.30 -1.46
C VAL A 96 19.43 -1.22 -0.81
N GLY A 97 19.41 -1.15 0.52
CA GLY A 97 18.80 -0.07 1.29
C GLY A 97 17.36 -0.32 1.75
N LEU A 98 16.86 -1.56 1.76
CA LEU A 98 15.57 -1.86 2.37
C LEU A 98 15.71 -2.10 3.88
N GLU A 99 14.99 -1.29 4.65
CA GLU A 99 14.87 -1.49 6.09
C GLU A 99 13.86 -2.61 6.39
N LEU A 100 14.36 -3.71 6.92
CA LEU A 100 13.53 -4.87 7.28
C LEU A 100 13.08 -4.79 8.74
N PHE A 101 11.79 -4.94 8.99
CA PHE A 101 11.21 -5.03 10.32
C PHE A 101 10.49 -6.37 10.55
N ARG A 102 10.23 -6.70 11.81
CA ARG A 102 9.51 -7.91 12.20
C ARG A 102 8.00 -7.69 12.07
N LYS A 103 7.31 -8.56 11.33
CA LYS A 103 5.85 -8.60 11.23
C LYS A 103 5.37 -10.02 11.57
N GLY A 104 4.96 -10.21 12.82
CA GLY A 104 4.63 -11.53 13.37
C GLY A 104 5.81 -12.50 13.24
N SER A 105 5.59 -13.61 12.53
CA SER A 105 6.62 -14.63 12.28
C SER A 105 7.48 -14.37 11.03
N ARG A 106 7.26 -13.26 10.30
CA ARG A 106 8.01 -12.90 9.07
C ARG A 106 8.77 -11.58 9.19
N GLN A 107 9.65 -11.32 8.23
CA GLN A 107 10.23 -9.99 8.00
C GLN A 107 9.43 -9.28 6.91
N ALA A 108 9.39 -7.96 6.96
CA ALA A 108 8.74 -7.12 5.95
C ALA A 108 9.53 -5.83 5.77
N PHE A 109 9.29 -5.12 4.67
CA PHE A 109 9.74 -3.74 4.48
C PHE A 109 8.55 -2.86 4.11
N THR A 110 8.66 -1.56 4.42
CA THR A 110 7.58 -0.60 4.18
C THR A 110 7.55 -0.15 2.73
N GLN A 111 6.39 0.32 2.29
CA GLN A 111 6.25 1.19 1.14
C GLN A 111 6.11 2.64 1.63
N PRO A 112 6.51 3.67 0.85
CA PRO A 112 7.14 3.59 -0.47
C PRO A 112 8.48 2.84 -0.46
N CYS A 113 8.72 2.02 -1.49
CA CYS A 113 9.89 1.17 -1.56
C CYS A 113 11.15 2.00 -1.85
N ALA A 114 12.20 1.86 -1.03
CA ALA A 114 13.47 2.55 -1.27
C ALA A 114 14.10 2.20 -2.62
N CYS A 115 13.85 1.00 -3.15
CA CYS A 115 14.34 0.55 -4.46
C CYS A 115 13.53 1.11 -5.66
N PHE A 116 12.46 1.85 -5.44
CA PHE A 116 11.70 2.49 -6.51
C PHE A 116 12.38 3.80 -6.93
N ASP A 117 12.61 4.00 -8.22
CA ASP A 117 13.26 5.21 -8.76
C ASP A 117 12.26 6.25 -9.32
N GLY A 118 10.96 6.05 -9.10
CA GLY A 118 9.89 6.85 -9.67
C GLY A 118 9.30 6.29 -10.97
N LYS A 119 9.97 5.31 -11.60
CA LYS A 119 9.51 4.60 -12.79
C LYS A 119 9.48 3.09 -12.56
N LEU A 120 10.62 2.49 -12.22
CA LEU A 120 10.79 1.06 -12.02
C LEU A 120 11.59 0.74 -10.75
N CYS A 121 11.62 -0.54 -10.42
CA CYS A 121 12.45 -1.05 -9.34
C CYS A 121 13.91 -1.15 -9.81
N ARG A 122 14.85 -0.59 -9.05
CA ARG A 122 16.30 -0.67 -9.35
C ARG A 122 16.86 -2.10 -9.27
N ILE A 123 16.20 -2.98 -8.52
CA ILE A 123 16.57 -4.39 -8.36
C ILE A 123 15.55 -5.31 -9.07
N TYR A 124 15.05 -4.90 -10.24
CA TYR A 124 13.89 -5.56 -10.87
C TYR A 124 14.05 -7.09 -11.05
N ALA A 125 15.26 -7.54 -11.39
CA ALA A 125 15.60 -8.96 -11.55
C ALA A 125 15.67 -9.71 -10.21
N ASP A 126 16.11 -9.04 -9.15
CA ASP A 126 16.33 -9.60 -7.82
C ASP A 126 15.18 -9.30 -6.84
N ARG A 127 14.00 -8.96 -7.38
CA ARG A 127 12.83 -8.62 -6.57
C ARG A 127 12.46 -9.76 -5.62
N PRO A 128 12.06 -9.47 -4.37
CA PRO A 128 11.53 -10.48 -3.48
C PRO A 128 10.28 -11.11 -4.10
N LYS A 129 9.99 -12.36 -3.74
CA LYS A 129 8.96 -13.19 -4.36
C LYS A 129 7.62 -12.49 -4.51
N ARG A 130 7.13 -11.82 -3.46
CA ARG A 130 5.85 -11.08 -3.55
C ARG A 130 5.87 -9.99 -4.62
N CYS A 131 6.96 -9.24 -4.73
CA CYS A 131 7.09 -8.20 -5.74
C CYS A 131 7.27 -8.79 -7.15
N ALA A 132 7.96 -9.92 -7.27
CA ALA A 132 8.19 -10.59 -8.55
C ALA A 132 6.93 -11.28 -9.11
N THR A 133 6.09 -11.87 -8.25
CA THR A 133 4.91 -12.64 -8.67
C THR A 133 3.60 -11.85 -8.65
N PHE A 134 3.62 -10.60 -8.21
CA PHE A 134 2.40 -9.79 -8.15
C PHE A 134 2.07 -9.17 -9.50
N GLU A 135 0.85 -9.41 -9.97
CA GLU A 135 0.25 -8.76 -11.13
C GLU A 135 -1.04 -8.06 -10.68
N CYS A 136 -1.15 -6.76 -10.92
CA CYS A 136 -2.38 -6.02 -10.62
C CYS A 136 -3.48 -6.34 -11.65
N GLY A 137 -4.74 -6.14 -11.28
CA GLY A 137 -5.88 -6.46 -12.14
C GLY A 137 -5.84 -5.76 -13.50
N LEU A 138 -5.28 -4.55 -13.56
CA LEU A 138 -5.10 -3.82 -14.82
C LEU A 138 -4.08 -4.51 -15.71
N LEU A 139 -2.95 -4.95 -15.16
CA LEU A 139 -1.92 -5.67 -15.90
C LEU A 139 -2.46 -7.01 -16.41
N LYS A 140 -3.13 -7.79 -15.55
CA LYS A 140 -3.73 -9.08 -15.91
C LYS A 140 -4.67 -8.95 -17.09
N ARG A 141 -5.63 -8.02 -17.03
CA ARG A 141 -6.57 -7.80 -18.13
C ARG A 141 -5.91 -7.38 -19.44
N VAL A 142 -4.75 -6.71 -19.41
CA VAL A 142 -4.00 -6.40 -20.63
C VAL A 142 -3.30 -7.65 -21.16
N GLN A 143 -2.65 -8.43 -20.28
CA GLN A 143 -2.00 -9.69 -20.65
C GLN A 143 -3.00 -10.72 -21.22
N ASP A 144 -4.22 -10.75 -20.67
CA ASP A 144 -5.31 -11.63 -21.10
C ASP A 144 -6.03 -11.11 -22.37
N GLY A 145 -5.64 -9.94 -22.88
CA GLY A 145 -6.25 -9.32 -24.07
C GLY A 145 -7.62 -8.68 -23.84
N GLU A 146 -8.13 -8.69 -22.60
CA GLU A 146 -9.41 -8.06 -22.21
C GLU A 146 -9.34 -6.52 -22.22
N MET A 147 -8.14 -5.94 -22.14
CA MET A 147 -7.91 -4.50 -22.12
C MET A 147 -6.77 -4.11 -23.07
N LYS A 148 -7.02 -3.13 -23.94
CA LYS A 148 -5.96 -2.56 -24.79
C LYS A 148 -4.95 -1.75 -23.96
N PRO A 149 -3.63 -1.83 -24.23
CA PRO A 149 -2.61 -1.06 -23.50
C PRO A 149 -2.88 0.45 -23.46
N ALA A 150 -3.38 1.04 -24.55
CA ALA A 150 -3.72 2.47 -24.59
C ALA A 150 -4.84 2.85 -23.60
N LEU A 151 -5.83 1.97 -23.38
CA LEU A 151 -6.86 2.20 -22.37
C LEU A 151 -6.30 2.04 -20.95
N ALA A 152 -5.43 1.05 -20.75
CA ALA A 152 -4.70 0.86 -19.49
C ALA A 152 -3.88 2.10 -19.11
N LEU A 153 -3.13 2.69 -20.05
CA LEU A 153 -2.36 3.92 -19.81
C LEU A 153 -3.25 5.11 -19.41
N ARG A 154 -4.45 5.25 -20.01
CA ARG A 154 -5.41 6.28 -19.60
C ARG A 154 -5.91 6.07 -18.16
N LYS A 155 -6.23 4.83 -17.80
CA LYS A 155 -6.65 4.47 -16.42
C LYS A 155 -5.52 4.71 -15.42
N ILE A 156 -4.29 4.34 -15.76
CA ILE A 156 -3.10 4.64 -14.95
C ILE A 156 -2.99 6.15 -14.72
N ALA A 157 -3.07 6.96 -15.78
CA ALA A 157 -2.97 8.41 -15.66
C ALA A 157 -4.10 9.01 -14.81
N GLU A 158 -5.34 8.52 -14.95
CA GLU A 158 -6.49 8.91 -14.12
C GLU A 158 -6.23 8.62 -12.64
N THR A 159 -5.87 7.38 -12.31
CA THR A 159 -5.63 6.96 -10.92
C THR A 159 -4.44 7.67 -10.31
N ARG A 160 -3.37 7.91 -11.08
CA ARG A 160 -2.22 8.68 -10.60
C ARG A 160 -2.58 10.12 -10.28
N ARG A 161 -3.30 10.82 -11.15
CA ARG A 161 -3.78 12.18 -10.84
C ARG A 161 -4.61 12.21 -9.57
N GLN A 162 -5.45 11.18 -9.36
CA GLN A 162 -6.24 11.09 -8.14
C GLN A 162 -5.37 10.84 -6.90
N ALA A 163 -4.36 9.96 -6.99
CA ALA A 163 -3.40 9.73 -5.91
C ALA A 163 -2.60 11.00 -5.59
N ASP A 164 -2.13 11.71 -6.62
CA ASP A 164 -1.41 12.99 -6.48
C ASP A 164 -2.28 14.04 -5.80
N ARG A 165 -3.58 14.10 -6.12
CA ARG A 165 -4.54 14.98 -5.43
C ARG A 165 -4.65 14.66 -3.94
N VAL A 166 -4.75 13.37 -3.58
CA VAL A 166 -4.77 12.96 -2.16
C VAL A 166 -3.47 13.38 -1.47
N LEU A 167 -2.31 13.13 -2.08
CA LEU A 167 -1.01 13.51 -1.52
C LEU A 167 -0.85 15.03 -1.34
N GLN A 168 -1.37 15.83 -2.28
CA GLN A 168 -1.41 17.29 -2.16
C GLN A 168 -2.29 17.75 -1.00
N LEU A 169 -3.47 17.15 -0.83
CA LEU A 169 -4.38 17.48 0.26
C LEU A 169 -3.78 17.11 1.62
N LEU A 170 -3.14 15.95 1.75
CA LEU A 170 -2.41 15.55 2.95
C LEU A 170 -1.33 16.58 3.33
N ARG A 171 -0.51 17.02 2.36
CA ARG A 171 0.48 18.09 2.59
C ARG A 171 -0.17 19.40 3.03
N SER A 172 -1.28 19.79 2.42
CA SER A 172 -2.00 21.02 2.80
C SER A 172 -2.62 20.98 4.20
N LEU A 173 -2.80 19.77 4.75
CA LEU A 173 -3.28 19.51 6.10
C LEU A 173 -2.11 19.23 7.07
N GLY A 174 -0.87 19.52 6.66
CA GLY A 174 0.33 19.44 7.50
C GLY A 174 1.04 18.08 7.51
N ASP A 175 0.55 17.07 6.80
CA ASP A 175 1.21 15.77 6.70
C ASP A 175 2.32 15.79 5.64
N VAL A 176 3.57 15.90 6.10
CA VAL A 176 4.79 15.93 5.27
C VAL A 176 5.58 14.61 5.32
N ASN A 177 5.04 13.57 5.97
CA ASN A 177 5.76 12.30 6.15
C ASN A 177 5.64 11.40 4.91
N GLU A 178 6.44 11.70 3.88
CA GLU A 178 6.41 10.98 2.60
C GLU A 178 7.08 9.59 2.64
N THR A 179 7.68 9.20 3.76
CA THR A 179 8.24 7.84 3.94
C THR A 179 7.19 6.84 4.40
N LEU A 180 6.00 7.31 4.78
CA LEU A 180 4.87 6.46 5.14
C LEU A 180 3.97 6.15 3.93
N PRO A 181 3.36 4.96 3.90
CA PRO A 181 2.40 4.62 2.86
C PRO A 181 1.11 5.44 2.99
N LEU A 182 0.40 5.60 1.88
CA LEU A 182 -0.74 6.51 1.76
C LEU A 182 -1.81 6.26 2.84
N ASN A 183 -2.10 5.00 3.13
CA ASN A 183 -3.11 4.62 4.12
C ASN A 183 -2.73 5.06 5.54
N LYS A 184 -1.45 5.03 5.90
CA LYS A 184 -0.96 5.47 7.22
C LYS A 184 -1.02 6.98 7.35
N ARG A 185 -0.60 7.69 6.30
CA ARG A 185 -0.69 9.16 6.22
C ARG A 185 -2.13 9.64 6.34
N TYR A 186 -3.04 9.05 5.57
CA TYR A 186 -4.47 9.35 5.65
C TYR A 186 -5.04 9.05 7.04
N ALA A 187 -4.76 7.87 7.60
CA ALA A 187 -5.24 7.51 8.93
C ALA A 187 -4.77 8.48 10.01
N ALA A 188 -3.52 8.96 9.94
CA ALA A 188 -2.99 9.94 10.87
C ALA A 188 -3.76 11.27 10.82
N VAL A 189 -4.00 11.81 9.62
CA VAL A 189 -4.77 13.05 9.43
C VAL A 189 -6.24 12.88 9.86
N SER A 190 -6.86 11.75 9.48
CA SER A 190 -8.26 11.47 9.82
C SER A 190 -8.50 11.20 11.30
N ALA A 191 -7.50 10.74 12.05
CA ALA A 191 -7.60 10.51 13.49
C ALA A 191 -7.49 11.79 14.33
N GLN A 192 -7.03 12.89 13.73
CA GLN A 192 -6.98 14.18 14.42
C GLN A 192 -8.39 14.72 14.66
N PRO A 193 -8.68 15.27 15.85
CA PRO A 193 -9.95 15.94 16.10
C PRO A 193 -10.20 17.04 15.07
N ILE A 194 -11.44 17.10 14.56
CA ILE A 194 -11.87 18.21 13.72
C ILE A 194 -12.27 19.33 14.67
N ASP A 195 -11.47 20.39 14.70
CA ASP A 195 -11.85 21.61 15.38
C ASP A 195 -12.87 22.37 14.51
N LEU A 196 -14.15 22.27 14.85
CA LEU A 196 -15.24 22.96 14.15
C LEU A 196 -15.21 24.48 14.37
N SER A 197 -14.38 24.96 15.30
CA SER A 197 -14.10 26.38 15.51
C SER A 197 -12.85 26.86 14.77
N ALA A 198 -12.09 25.95 14.15
CA ALA A 198 -10.96 26.30 13.30
C ALA A 198 -11.38 27.02 12.01
N ASP A 199 -10.38 27.47 11.26
CA ASP A 199 -10.57 28.07 9.95
C ASP A 199 -11.46 27.18 9.07
N LYS A 200 -12.55 27.76 8.54
CA LYS A 200 -13.48 27.11 7.61
C LYS A 200 -12.75 26.43 6.45
N ALA A 201 -11.63 27.00 6.00
CA ALA A 201 -10.80 26.42 4.96
C ALA A 201 -10.18 25.07 5.34
N GLU A 202 -9.85 24.83 6.62
CA GLU A 202 -9.34 23.52 7.07
C GLU A 202 -10.45 22.46 7.02
N VAL A 203 -11.64 22.78 7.52
CA VAL A 203 -12.81 21.87 7.48
C VAL A 203 -13.14 21.49 6.04
N GLU A 204 -13.14 22.47 5.12
CA GLU A 204 -13.34 22.23 3.69
C GLU A 204 -12.26 21.30 3.10
N ARG A 205 -10.98 21.54 3.38
CA ARG A 205 -9.87 20.67 2.92
C ARG A 205 -9.97 19.25 3.46
N ARG A 206 -10.39 19.07 4.72
CA ARG A 206 -10.63 17.73 5.30
C ARG A 206 -11.76 17.01 4.54
N GLY A 207 -12.84 17.71 4.21
CA GLY A 207 -13.92 17.18 3.37
C GLY A 207 -13.44 16.79 1.97
N GLU A 208 -12.66 17.65 1.32
CA GLU A 208 -12.04 17.35 0.02
C GLU A 208 -11.13 16.12 0.07
N LEU A 209 -10.33 15.97 1.14
CA LEU A 209 -9.46 14.82 1.33
C LEU A 209 -10.29 13.52 1.40
N MET A 210 -11.37 13.51 2.19
CA MET A 210 -12.24 12.33 2.31
C MET A 210 -12.85 11.93 0.95
N LEU A 211 -13.37 12.91 0.19
CA LEU A 211 -13.93 12.65 -1.14
C LEU A 211 -12.85 12.18 -2.12
N ALA A 212 -11.66 12.78 -2.08
CA ALA A 212 -10.56 12.40 -2.93
C ALA A 212 -10.07 10.97 -2.66
N VAL A 213 -10.00 10.57 -1.39
CA VAL A 213 -9.67 9.20 -0.98
C VAL A 213 -10.76 8.22 -1.41
N ALA A 214 -12.04 8.54 -1.19
CA ALA A 214 -13.14 7.70 -1.65
C ALA A 214 -13.08 7.46 -3.16
N LYS A 215 -12.80 8.51 -3.94
CA LYS A 215 -12.63 8.39 -5.40
C LYS A 215 -11.41 7.55 -5.77
N LEU A 216 -10.28 7.73 -5.07
CA LEU A 216 -9.09 6.93 -5.31
C LEU A 216 -9.38 5.44 -5.06
N MET A 217 -10.05 5.11 -3.96
CA MET A 217 -10.41 3.74 -3.63
C MET A 217 -11.30 3.10 -4.70
N GLU A 218 -12.31 3.83 -5.19
CA GLU A 218 -13.15 3.38 -6.31
C GLU A 218 -12.31 3.00 -7.54
N LEU A 219 -11.33 3.84 -7.91
CA LEU A 219 -10.44 3.59 -9.04
C LEU A 219 -9.53 2.38 -8.80
N LEU A 220 -8.93 2.27 -7.61
CA LEU A 220 -8.04 1.17 -7.25
C LEU A 220 -8.79 -0.17 -7.25
N GLU A 221 -9.97 -0.22 -6.63
CA GLU A 221 -10.82 -1.41 -6.62
C GLU A 221 -11.31 -1.79 -8.01
N ARG A 222 -11.76 -0.82 -8.80
CA ARG A 222 -12.28 -1.08 -10.14
C ARG A 222 -11.20 -1.63 -11.06
N ASP A 223 -10.01 -1.03 -11.05
CA ASP A 223 -9.03 -1.26 -12.09
C ASP A 223 -7.83 -2.10 -11.64
N PHE A 224 -7.39 -2.05 -10.37
CA PHE A 224 -6.09 -2.59 -9.95
C PHE A 224 -6.17 -3.79 -8.99
N LEU A 225 -7.26 -3.93 -8.23
CA LEU A 225 -7.40 -4.94 -7.18
C LEU A 225 -8.32 -6.13 -7.53
N LYS A 226 -8.89 -6.15 -8.74
CA LYS A 226 -9.69 -7.27 -9.26
C LYS A 226 -8.83 -8.36 -9.88
#